data_AF-A0A7W3RM67-F1
#
_entry.id   AF-A0A7W3RM67-F1
#
_cell.length_a   1.000
_cell.length_b   1.000
_cell.length_c   1.000
_cell.angle_alpha   90.00
_cell.angle_beta   90.00
_cell.angle_gamma   90.00
#
_symmetry.space_group_name_H-M   'P 1'
#
loop_
_entity.id
_entity.type
_entity.pdbx_description
1 polymer ?
#
loop_
_entity_poly.entity_id
_entity_poly.type
_entity_poly.pdbx_seq_one_letter_code
_entity_poly.pdbx_strand_id
1 'polypeptide(L)'
;MSQRDELVREIRALSDAEAVRALTVLVEDRGLLSSAEQMALPDGELGEALTAAGVEPGGGAGQGDVARAALEYAALSGDGVVGEAVEYVRSPMERFDPVSVSVGVLAVTLLQTEVVVKRDRRGRWSVTVRKRALKDAALARVLTALLSHLTDSK
;
A
#
# COMPACT_ATOMS: atom_id res chain seq x y z
N MET A 1 3.72 7.99 -25.56
CA MET A 1 3.52 7.75 -24.12
C MET A 1 3.00 6.34 -23.96
N SER A 2 3.54 5.54 -23.04
CA SER A 2 3.02 4.18 -22.81
C SER A 2 1.72 4.25 -22.01
N GLN A 3 0.80 3.30 -22.22
CA GLN A 3 -0.44 3.16 -21.40
C GLN A 3 -0.12 3.08 -19.91
N ARG A 4 1.02 2.48 -19.56
CA ARG A 4 1.53 2.42 -18.18
C ARG A 4 1.93 3.79 -17.63
N ASP A 5 2.54 4.65 -18.44
CA ASP A 5 2.95 6.00 -18.00
C ASP A 5 1.73 6.91 -17.80
N GLU A 6 0.71 6.72 -18.63
CA GLU A 6 -0.58 7.38 -18.52
C GLU A 6 -1.31 6.98 -17.24
N LEU A 7 -1.42 5.67 -16.96
CA LEU A 7 -2.01 5.18 -15.72
C LEU A 7 -1.28 5.70 -14.47
N VAL A 8 0.06 5.75 -14.47
CA VAL A 8 0.82 6.34 -13.35
C VAL A 8 0.49 7.82 -13.17
N ARG A 9 0.36 8.58 -14.26
CA ARG A 9 -0.05 9.99 -14.20
C ARG A 9 -1.46 10.13 -13.63
N GLU A 10 -2.36 9.23 -14.00
CA GLU A 10 -3.72 9.20 -13.51
C GLU A 10 -3.82 8.91 -12.02
N ILE A 11 -3.05 7.93 -11.53
CA ILE A 11 -2.94 7.60 -10.11
C ILE A 11 -2.46 8.82 -9.30
N ARG A 12 -1.47 9.55 -9.81
CA ARG A 12 -0.95 10.76 -9.16
C ARG A 12 -1.97 11.89 -9.05
N ALA A 13 -2.93 11.93 -9.96
CA ALA A 13 -3.97 12.96 -9.98
C ALA A 13 -5.15 12.64 -9.04
N LEU A 14 -5.21 11.43 -8.46
CA LEU A 14 -6.26 11.07 -7.51
C LEU A 14 -6.16 11.90 -6.23
N SER A 15 -7.30 12.37 -5.73
CA SER A 15 -7.42 12.86 -4.36
C SER A 15 -7.08 11.75 -3.36
N ASP A 16 -6.75 12.12 -2.12
CA ASP A 16 -6.39 11.14 -1.09
C ASP A 16 -7.50 10.10 -0.88
N ALA A 17 -8.76 10.54 -0.86
CA ALA A 17 -9.91 9.66 -0.70
C ALA A 17 -10.10 8.72 -1.90
N GLU A 18 -9.89 9.21 -3.12
CA GLU A 18 -9.96 8.36 -4.32
C GLU A 18 -8.81 7.35 -4.37
N ALA A 19 -7.60 7.75 -3.98
CA ALA A 19 -6.45 6.86 -3.93
C ALA A 19 -6.67 5.72 -2.92
N VAL A 20 -7.15 6.04 -1.71
CA VAL A 20 -7.47 5.02 -0.70
C VAL A 20 -8.56 4.08 -1.19
N ARG A 21 -9.66 4.60 -1.76
CA ARG A 21 -10.73 3.76 -2.33
C ARG A 21 -10.22 2.87 -3.46
N ALA A 22 -9.39 3.39 -4.37
CA ALA A 22 -8.84 2.61 -5.48
C ALA A 22 -7.92 1.49 -4.98
N LEU A 23 -7.11 1.76 -3.96
CA LEU A 23 -6.29 0.72 -3.32
C LEU A 23 -7.17 -0.35 -2.67
N THR A 24 -8.25 0.03 -1.98
CA THR A 24 -9.21 -0.92 -1.40
C THR A 24 -9.81 -1.83 -2.47
N VAL A 25 -10.30 -1.25 -3.57
CA VAL A 25 -10.88 -2.01 -4.71
C VAL A 25 -9.86 -2.97 -5.30
N LEU A 26 -8.61 -2.54 -5.47
CA LEU A 26 -7.54 -3.41 -5.97
C LEU A 26 -7.26 -4.59 -5.02
N VAL A 27 -7.23 -4.35 -3.72
CA VAL A 27 -7.01 -5.41 -2.71
C VAL A 27 -8.19 -6.38 -2.67
N GLU A 28 -9.41 -5.88 -2.81
CA GLU A 28 -10.63 -6.70 -2.88
C GLU A 28 -10.66 -7.56 -4.15
N ASP A 29 -10.40 -6.98 -5.32
CA ASP A 29 -10.40 -7.70 -6.60
C ASP A 29 -9.36 -8.83 -6.61
N ARG A 30 -8.20 -8.61 -5.98
CA ARG A 30 -7.18 -9.64 -5.77
C ARG A 30 -7.57 -10.72 -4.75
N GLY A 31 -8.75 -10.63 -4.12
CA GLY A 31 -9.21 -11.55 -3.08
C GLY A 31 -8.40 -11.46 -1.79
N LEU A 32 -7.69 -10.35 -1.56
CA LEU A 32 -6.77 -10.17 -0.45
C LEU A 32 -7.42 -9.51 0.77
N LEU A 33 -8.64 -9.00 0.65
CA LEU A 33 -9.32 -8.25 1.71
C LEU A 33 -9.45 -9.04 3.02
N SER A 34 -9.84 -10.32 2.95
CA SER A 34 -9.93 -11.18 4.13
C SER A 34 -8.58 -11.41 4.81
N SER A 35 -7.48 -11.37 4.06
CA SER A 35 -6.13 -11.44 4.61
C SER A 35 -5.71 -10.13 5.28
N ALA A 36 -6.14 -9.00 4.71
CA ALA A 36 -5.95 -7.68 5.30
C ALA A 36 -6.70 -7.55 6.64
N GLU A 37 -7.96 -7.98 6.71
CA GLU A 37 -8.77 -7.96 7.94
C GLU A 37 -8.18 -8.82 9.07
N GLN A 38 -7.55 -9.95 8.73
CA GLN A 38 -6.90 -10.85 9.70
C GLN A 38 -5.52 -10.33 10.15
N MET A 39 -4.92 -9.43 9.37
CA MET A 39 -3.65 -8.79 9.69
C MET A 39 -3.90 -7.64 10.68
N ALA A 40 -4.33 -7.99 11.90
CA ALA A 40 -4.46 -7.06 13.03
C ALA A 40 -3.06 -6.61 13.52
N LEU A 41 -2.39 -5.82 12.68
CA LEU A 41 -1.04 -5.32 12.84
C LEU A 41 -1.10 -3.88 13.35
N PRO A 42 -0.68 -3.59 14.59
CA PRO A 42 -0.62 -2.22 15.08
C PRO A 42 0.38 -1.39 14.27
N ASP A 43 -0.02 -0.19 13.89
CA ASP A 43 0.77 0.73 13.07
C ASP A 43 2.18 0.98 13.66
N GLY A 44 2.28 1.08 14.99
CA GLY A 44 3.56 1.23 15.69
C GLY A 44 4.52 0.04 15.51
N GLU A 45 3.99 -1.19 15.57
CA GLU A 45 4.80 -2.41 15.39
C GLU A 45 5.26 -2.57 13.94
N LEU A 46 4.44 -2.14 12.97
CA LEU A 46 4.83 -2.11 11.55
C LEU A 46 5.95 -1.08 11.31
N GLY A 47 5.84 0.12 11.89
CA GLY A 47 6.87 1.16 11.77
C GLY A 47 8.22 0.73 12.34
N GLU A 48 8.23 0.12 13.53
CA GLU A 48 9.43 -0.44 14.15
C GLU A 48 10.07 -1.53 13.26
N ALA A 49 9.24 -2.42 12.71
CA ALA A 49 9.73 -3.50 11.87
C ALA A 49 10.27 -3.02 10.52
N LEU A 50 9.68 -1.99 9.92
CA LEU A 50 10.19 -1.35 8.69
C LEU A 50 11.52 -0.62 8.95
N THR A 51 11.62 0.09 10.08
CA THR A 51 12.88 0.73 10.50
C THR A 51 13.99 -0.30 10.70
N ALA A 52 13.69 -1.42 11.38
CA ALA A 52 14.63 -2.52 11.57
C ALA A 52 15.05 -3.19 10.25
N ALA A 53 14.20 -3.14 9.22
CA ALA A 53 14.52 -3.62 7.87
C ALA A 53 15.37 -2.63 7.05
N GLY A 54 15.72 -1.46 7.62
CA GLY A 54 16.53 -0.43 6.96
C GLY A 54 15.75 0.52 6.06
N VAL A 55 14.43 0.60 6.23
CA VAL A 55 13.61 1.63 5.58
C VAL A 55 13.77 2.93 6.38
N GLU A 56 14.02 4.03 5.69
CA GLU A 56 14.07 5.36 6.31
C GLU A 56 12.74 6.09 6.11
N PRO A 57 12.21 6.79 7.14
CA PRO A 57 11.05 7.63 6.97
C PRO A 57 11.38 8.78 6.03
N GLY A 58 10.50 9.02 5.06
CA GLY A 58 10.44 10.30 4.35
C GLY A 58 9.68 11.34 5.18
N GLY A 59 9.44 12.52 4.61
CA GLY A 59 8.59 13.53 5.25
C GLY A 59 7.10 13.36 4.92
N GLY A 60 6.24 13.46 5.92
CA GLY A 60 4.87 13.97 5.79
C GLY A 60 3.92 13.16 4.90
N ALA A 61 4.01 11.84 4.86
CA ALA A 61 3.14 11.03 4.00
C ALA A 61 1.78 10.79 4.66
N GLY A 62 0.71 11.27 4.01
CA GLY A 62 -0.67 10.96 4.39
C GLY A 62 -1.14 9.60 3.86
N GLN A 63 -2.35 9.19 4.24
CA GLN A 63 -2.95 7.95 3.74
C GLN A 63 -3.05 7.91 2.21
N GLY A 64 -3.34 9.05 1.58
CA GLY A 64 -3.37 9.18 0.12
C GLY A 64 -2.03 8.91 -0.54
N ASP A 65 -0.92 9.35 0.07
CA ASP A 65 0.43 9.15 -0.47
C ASP A 65 0.83 7.67 -0.44
N VAL A 66 0.51 6.98 0.66
CA VAL A 66 0.67 5.53 0.78
C VAL A 66 -0.12 4.81 -0.32
N ALA A 67 -1.38 5.20 -0.50
CA ALA A 67 -2.26 4.56 -1.47
C ALA A 67 -1.79 4.78 -2.92
N ARG A 68 -1.41 6.01 -3.30
CA ARG A 68 -0.85 6.30 -4.62
C ARG A 68 0.44 5.54 -4.86
N ALA A 69 1.35 5.49 -3.88
CA ALA A 69 2.61 4.76 -4.03
C ALA A 69 2.35 3.26 -4.28
N ALA A 70 1.42 2.64 -3.54
CA ALA A 70 1.08 1.23 -3.71
C ALA A 70 0.45 0.94 -5.09
N LEU A 71 -0.45 1.82 -5.55
CA LEU A 71 -1.06 1.75 -6.88
C LEU A 71 -0.01 1.92 -8.00
N GLU A 72 0.91 2.88 -7.87
CA GLU A 72 2.01 3.08 -8.82
C GLU A 72 2.89 1.84 -8.90
N TYR A 73 3.25 1.24 -7.77
CA TYR A 73 4.03 0.01 -7.73
C TYR A 73 3.30 -1.14 -8.45
N ALA A 74 2.01 -1.32 -8.20
CA ALA A 74 1.20 -2.35 -8.88
C ALA A 74 1.14 -2.13 -10.40
N ALA A 75 0.90 -0.89 -10.84
CA ALA A 75 0.87 -0.54 -12.27
C ALA A 75 2.23 -0.80 -12.95
N LEU A 76 3.33 -0.40 -12.30
CA LEU A 76 4.68 -0.63 -12.80
C LEU A 76 5.03 -2.13 -12.85
N SER A 77 4.54 -2.91 -11.90
CA SER A 77 4.67 -4.37 -11.87
C SER A 77 3.85 -5.07 -12.97
N GLY A 78 2.96 -4.33 -13.67
CA GLY A 78 2.16 -4.86 -14.77
C GLY A 78 0.85 -5.49 -14.35
N ASP A 79 0.32 -5.10 -13.20
CA ASP A 79 -1.04 -5.48 -12.83
C ASP A 79 -2.06 -4.71 -13.69
N GLY A 80 -2.84 -5.44 -14.49
CA GLY A 80 -3.87 -4.90 -15.35
C GLY A 80 -5.11 -4.40 -14.60
N VAL A 81 -5.35 -4.89 -13.38
CA VAL A 81 -6.53 -4.54 -12.58
C VAL A 81 -6.46 -3.10 -12.05
N VAL A 82 -5.26 -2.53 -11.96
CA VAL A 82 -5.07 -1.17 -11.43
C VAL A 82 -5.83 -0.13 -12.25
N GLY A 83 -5.92 -0.31 -13.58
CA GLY A 83 -6.70 0.58 -14.44
C GLY A 83 -8.18 0.58 -14.07
N GLU A 84 -8.76 -0.60 -13.87
CA GLU A 84 -10.17 -0.78 -13.51
C GLU A 84 -10.49 -0.16 -12.14
N ALA A 85 -9.59 -0.35 -11.15
CA ALA A 85 -9.73 0.26 -9.83
C ALA A 85 -9.70 1.80 -9.88
N VAL A 86 -8.85 2.38 -10.74
CA VAL A 86 -8.76 3.83 -10.96
C VAL A 86 -9.99 4.38 -11.69
N GLU A 87 -10.49 3.67 -12.70
CA GLU A 87 -11.71 4.05 -13.41
C GLU A 87 -12.94 3.99 -12.51
N TYR A 88 -13.03 2.95 -11.65
CA TYR A 88 -14.14 2.77 -10.71
C TYR A 88 -14.32 3.97 -9.78
N VAL A 89 -13.23 4.47 -9.19
CA VAL A 89 -13.33 5.59 -8.22
C VAL A 89 -13.63 6.94 -8.86
N ARG A 90 -13.37 7.07 -10.17
CA ARG A 90 -13.66 8.28 -10.95
C ARG A 90 -15.10 8.33 -11.47
N SER A 91 -15.77 7.19 -11.50
CA SER A 91 -17.19 7.07 -11.86
C SER A 91 -17.98 6.65 -10.62
N PRO A 92 -18.25 7.58 -9.67
CA PRO A 92 -18.82 7.23 -8.37
C PRO A 92 -20.25 6.72 -8.53
N MET A 93 -20.40 5.41 -8.63
CA MET A 93 -21.63 4.75 -8.20
C MET A 93 -21.62 4.74 -6.66
N GLU A 94 -22.78 4.94 -6.02
CA GLU A 94 -23.00 5.11 -4.56
C GLU A 94 -22.55 3.94 -3.65
N ARG A 95 -21.67 3.06 -4.11
CA ARG A 95 -21.21 1.88 -3.38
C ARG A 95 -19.72 2.00 -3.13
N PHE A 96 -19.35 2.65 -2.02
CA PHE A 96 -18.32 2.13 -1.13
C PHE A 96 -18.23 3.00 0.13
N ASP A 97 -18.52 2.41 1.29
CA ASP A 97 -18.15 2.95 2.60
C ASP A 97 -16.74 2.41 2.90
N PRO A 98 -15.70 3.24 3.11
CA PRO A 98 -14.34 2.76 3.26
C PRO A 98 -14.16 1.89 4.51
N VAL A 99 -13.95 0.60 4.21
CA VAL A 99 -13.41 -0.53 4.98
C VAL A 99 -12.71 -0.17 6.30
N SER A 100 -13.04 -0.96 7.33
CA SER A 100 -12.45 -1.01 8.69
C SER A 100 -10.94 -1.33 8.78
N VAL A 101 -10.22 -1.33 7.65
CA VAL A 101 -8.83 -1.77 7.53
C VAL A 101 -7.95 -0.58 7.18
N SER A 102 -6.85 -0.38 7.92
CA SER A 102 -5.96 0.76 7.70
C SER A 102 -5.25 0.68 6.34
N VAL A 103 -4.95 1.84 5.74
CA VAL A 103 -4.22 1.93 4.47
C VAL A 103 -2.85 1.24 4.55
N GLY A 104 -2.21 1.26 5.73
CA GLY A 104 -0.96 0.56 5.98
C GLY A 104 -1.10 -0.95 5.79
N VAL A 105 -2.17 -1.53 6.34
CA VAL A 105 -2.47 -2.96 6.20
C VAL A 105 -2.85 -3.30 4.76
N LEU A 106 -3.62 -2.46 4.06
CA LEU A 106 -3.93 -2.67 2.64
C LEU A 106 -2.65 -2.72 1.79
N ALA A 107 -1.74 -1.75 1.97
CA ALA A 107 -0.48 -1.70 1.24
C ALA A 107 0.43 -2.90 1.57
N VAL A 108 0.59 -3.27 2.85
CA VAL A 108 1.39 -4.45 3.23
C VAL A 108 0.79 -5.74 2.65
N THR A 109 -0.54 -5.86 2.66
CA THR A 109 -1.24 -7.01 2.09
C THR A 109 -0.99 -7.11 0.58
N LEU A 110 -1.02 -5.99 -0.14
CA LEU A 110 -0.68 -5.93 -1.56
C LEU A 110 0.76 -6.39 -1.85
N LEU A 111 1.66 -6.14 -0.90
CA LEU A 111 3.09 -6.44 -0.99
C LEU A 111 3.49 -7.82 -0.47
N GLN A 112 2.56 -8.71 -0.09
CA GLN A 112 2.87 -9.99 0.56
C GLN A 112 3.86 -10.90 -0.20
N THR A 113 3.99 -10.75 -1.51
CA THR A 113 4.98 -11.47 -2.33
C THR A 113 6.41 -10.98 -2.11
N GLU A 114 6.58 -9.72 -1.71
CA GLU A 114 7.85 -9.02 -1.52
C GLU A 114 8.17 -8.72 -0.05
N VAL A 115 7.13 -8.63 0.79
CA VAL A 115 7.20 -8.31 2.21
C VAL A 115 6.52 -9.43 3.00
N VAL A 116 7.30 -10.12 3.81
CA VAL A 116 6.78 -11.16 4.71
C VAL A 116 6.62 -10.55 6.09
N VAL A 117 5.37 -10.48 6.56
CA VAL A 117 5.05 -10.05 7.93
C VAL A 117 4.68 -11.27 8.75
N LYS A 118 5.38 -11.46 9.88
CA LYS A 118 5.16 -12.60 10.78
C LYS A 118 5.24 -12.16 12.22
N ARG A 119 4.34 -12.70 13.04
CA ARG A 119 4.44 -12.61 14.50
C ARG A 119 5.41 -13.69 15.01
N ASP A 120 6.45 -13.26 15.71
CA ASP A 120 7.44 -14.17 16.30
C ASP A 120 6.85 -14.93 17.51
N ARG A 121 7.60 -15.93 18.01
CA ARG A 121 7.18 -16.73 19.18
C ARG A 121 7.05 -15.93 20.48
N ARG A 122 7.52 -14.68 20.52
CA ARG A 122 7.43 -13.76 21.65
C ARG A 122 6.28 -12.76 21.48
N GLY A 123 5.49 -12.90 20.41
CA GLY A 123 4.33 -12.07 20.15
C GLY A 123 4.65 -10.74 19.47
N ARG A 124 5.87 -10.51 18.98
CA ARG A 124 6.26 -9.29 18.26
C ARG A 124 6.17 -9.47 16.76
N TRP A 125 5.76 -8.42 16.06
CA TRP A 125 5.80 -8.45 14.61
C TRP A 125 7.22 -8.30 14.06
N SER A 126 7.49 -8.99 12.97
CA SER A 126 8.73 -8.95 12.21
C SER A 126 8.41 -8.80 10.73
N VAL A 127 9.11 -7.89 10.07
CA VAL A 127 8.98 -7.62 8.64
C VAL A 127 10.26 -8.07 7.96
N THR A 128 10.12 -8.92 6.95
CA THR A 128 11.23 -9.32 6.07
C THR A 128 10.93 -8.84 4.66
N VAL A 129 11.70 -7.86 4.20
CA VAL A 129 11.64 -7.40 2.81
C VAL A 129 12.63 -8.21 1.97
N ARG A 130 12.19 -8.73 0.82
CA ARG A 130 13.08 -9.47 -0.08
C ARG A 130 14.15 -8.56 -0.66
N LYS A 131 15.41 -9.04 -0.74
CA LYS A 131 16.55 -8.24 -1.26
C LYS A 131 16.35 -7.69 -2.68
N ARG A 132 15.62 -8.40 -3.55
CA ARG A 132 15.29 -7.93 -4.89
C ARG A 132 14.35 -6.73 -4.84
N ALA A 133 13.40 -6.78 -3.93
CA ALA A 133 12.43 -5.75 -3.66
C ALA A 133 13.09 -4.44 -3.19
N LEU A 134 14.14 -4.50 -2.37
CA LEU A 134 14.91 -3.31 -1.95
C LEU A 134 15.65 -2.59 -3.08
N LYS A 135 15.81 -3.21 -4.26
CA LYS A 135 16.42 -2.58 -5.44
C LYS A 135 15.39 -1.94 -6.37
N ASP A 136 14.11 -2.14 -6.10
CA ASP A 136 13.02 -1.58 -6.88
C ASP A 136 12.65 -0.19 -6.31
N ALA A 137 12.88 0.85 -7.12
CA ALA A 137 12.62 2.22 -6.72
C ALA A 137 11.13 2.51 -6.46
N ALA A 138 10.22 1.80 -7.13
CA ALA A 138 8.79 1.95 -6.90
C ALA A 138 8.40 1.31 -5.56
N LEU A 139 8.92 0.12 -5.26
CA LEU A 139 8.68 -0.50 -3.95
C LEU A 139 9.30 0.30 -2.80
N ALA A 140 10.52 0.82 -2.98
CA ALA A 140 11.16 1.67 -1.98
C ALA A 140 10.28 2.88 -1.62
N ARG A 141 9.63 3.50 -2.61
CA ARG A 141 8.67 4.60 -2.37
C ARG A 141 7.47 4.16 -1.54
N VAL A 142 6.92 2.96 -1.79
CA VAL A 142 5.82 2.43 -0.96
C VAL A 142 6.26 2.27 0.48
N LEU A 143 7.43 1.65 0.71
CA LEU A 143 7.95 1.39 2.06
C LEU A 143 8.27 2.70 2.80
N THR A 144 8.86 3.68 2.12
CA THR A 144 9.12 5.01 2.68
C THR A 144 7.83 5.75 3.03
N ALA A 145 6.85 5.79 2.11
CA ALA A 145 5.56 6.42 2.37
C ALA A 145 4.82 5.75 3.54
N LEU A 146 4.86 4.41 3.60
CA LEU A 146 4.32 3.64 4.73
C LEU A 146 4.99 4.04 6.04
N LEU A 147 6.32 4.01 6.10
CA LEU A 147 7.02 4.33 7.35
C LEU A 147 6.72 5.76 7.80
N SER A 148 6.74 6.73 6.89
CA SER A 148 6.36 8.12 7.19
C SER A 148 4.96 8.25 7.76
N HIS A 149 3.97 7.60 7.14
CA HIS A 149 2.59 7.62 7.61
C HIS A 149 2.46 7.05 9.02
N LEU A 150 3.17 5.95 9.32
CA LEU A 150 3.13 5.28 10.61
C LEU A 150 3.87 6.06 11.71
N THR A 151 4.86 6.87 11.35
CA THR A 151 5.60 7.72 12.29
C THR A 151 4.92 9.05 12.57
N ASP A 152 4.21 9.62 11.59
CA ASP A 152 3.48 10.90 11.74
C ASP A 152 2.08 10.73 12.37
N SER A 153 1.52 9.52 12.38
CA SER A 153 0.23 9.22 13.02
C SER A 153 0.30 9.06 14.56
N LYS A 154 1.42 9.47 15.19
CA LYS A 154 1.69 9.34 16.63
C LYS A 154 1.35 10.59 17.42
#